data_AF-A0A957P6S4-F1
#
_entry.id   AF-A0A957P6S4-F1
#
_cell.length_a   1.000
_cell.length_b   1.000
_cell.length_c   1.000
_cell.angle_alpha   90.00
_cell.angle_beta   90.00
_cell.angle_gamma   90.00
#
_symmetry.space_group_name_H-M   'P 1'
#
loop_
_entity.id
_entity.type
_entity.pdbx_description
1 polymer ?
#
loop_
_entity_poly.entity_id
_entity_poly.type
_entity_poly.pdbx_seq_one_letter_code
_entity_poly.pdbx_strand_id
1 'polypeptide(L)'
;LGVAQPFTGPLGSFGTDFGKAIDLAVEQMNAQLTAAGSNIQFEVASADTEGTPDGAAKAVQTVVQSSGAQVVVGPLTTAEVLGAKQYADENDIVIVAPASSGVAGAIAGDNIFRLMNPPDTFGGAAFLKIAAALG
;
A
#
# COMPACT_ATOMS: atom_id res chain seq x y z
N LEU A 1 -4.54 -11.88 -3.91
CA LEU A 1 -4.27 -10.51 -3.45
C LEU A 1 -2.76 -10.32 -3.44
N GLY A 2 -2.27 -9.20 -3.93
CA GLY A 2 -0.85 -8.88 -3.85
C GLY A 2 -0.50 -8.09 -2.61
N VAL A 3 0.67 -8.34 -2.01
CA VAL A 3 1.20 -7.58 -0.87
C VAL A 3 2.64 -7.19 -1.14
N ALA A 4 2.91 -5.89 -1.26
CA ALA A 4 4.25 -5.35 -1.44
C ALA A 4 4.56 -4.42 -0.27
N GLN A 5 5.32 -4.89 0.71
CA GLN A 5 5.66 -4.12 1.92
C GLN A 5 7.17 -4.16 2.16
N PRO A 6 7.73 -3.17 2.87
CA PRO A 6 9.14 -3.20 3.26
C PRO A 6 9.31 -4.19 4.41
N PHE A 7 9.42 -5.48 4.10
CA PHE A 7 9.67 -6.53 5.09
C PHE A 7 11.11 -6.48 5.61
N THR A 8 12.00 -5.86 4.84
CA THR A 8 13.35 -5.51 5.26
C THR A 8 13.63 -4.01 5.10
N GLY A 9 14.86 -3.59 5.37
CA GLY A 9 15.27 -2.19 5.30
C GLY A 9 14.84 -1.35 6.52
N PRO A 10 14.98 -0.02 6.44
CA PRO A 10 14.74 0.88 7.57
C PRO A 10 13.30 0.86 8.12
N LEU A 11 12.33 0.46 7.30
CA LEU A 11 10.91 0.38 7.67
C LEU A 11 10.42 -1.08 7.85
N GLY A 12 11.36 -2.03 7.98
CA GLY A 12 11.10 -3.48 8.13
C GLY A 12 10.06 -3.84 9.18
N SER A 13 10.09 -3.16 10.32
CA SER A 13 9.12 -3.36 11.41
C SER A 13 7.71 -2.99 10.98
N PHE A 14 7.54 -1.86 10.29
CA PHE A 14 6.24 -1.45 9.75
C PHE A 14 5.74 -2.46 8.72
N GLY A 15 6.58 -2.88 7.77
CA GLY A 15 6.16 -3.88 6.78
C GLY A 15 5.74 -5.21 7.41
N THR A 16 6.41 -5.63 8.48
CA THR A 16 6.01 -6.81 9.26
C THR A 16 4.65 -6.63 9.94
N ASP A 17 4.42 -5.49 10.57
CA ASP A 17 3.16 -5.20 11.26
C ASP A 17 1.99 -5.09 10.27
N PHE A 18 2.19 -4.39 9.14
CA PHE A 18 1.20 -4.32 8.05
C PHE A 18 0.95 -5.70 7.43
N GLY A 19 1.99 -6.50 7.20
CA GLY A 19 1.84 -7.87 6.69
C GLY A 19 0.95 -8.73 7.58
N LYS A 20 1.21 -8.74 8.89
CA LYS A 20 0.38 -9.48 9.87
C LYS A 20 -1.06 -8.97 9.92
N ALA A 21 -1.27 -7.66 9.81
CA ALA A 21 -2.60 -7.09 9.77
C ALA A 21 -3.38 -7.51 8.51
N ILE A 22 -2.70 -7.59 7.36
CA ILE A 22 -3.29 -8.08 6.11
C ILE A 22 -3.64 -9.57 6.23
N ASP A 23 -2.74 -10.40 6.77
CA ASP A 23 -2.99 -11.83 6.96
C ASP A 23 -4.23 -12.06 7.84
N LEU A 24 -4.33 -11.31 8.96
CA LEU A 24 -5.49 -11.37 9.85
C LEU A 24 -6.79 -10.94 9.14
N ALA A 25 -6.74 -9.88 8.33
CA ALA A 25 -7.90 -9.42 7.57
C ALA A 25 -8.36 -10.45 6.52
N VAL A 26 -7.41 -11.10 5.84
CA VAL A 26 -7.70 -12.18 4.88
C VAL A 26 -8.33 -13.38 5.57
N GLU A 27 -7.79 -13.79 6.72
CA GLU A 27 -8.35 -14.88 7.52
C GLU A 27 -9.81 -14.58 7.92
N GLN A 28 -10.07 -13.39 8.45
CA GLN A 28 -11.41 -12.96 8.85
C GLN A 28 -12.37 -12.91 7.67
N MET A 29 -11.94 -12.37 6.53
CA MET A 29 -12.77 -12.29 5.33
C MET A 29 -13.10 -13.67 4.77
N ASN A 30 -12.13 -14.58 4.71
CA ASN A 30 -12.35 -15.96 4.25
C ASN A 30 -13.31 -16.71 5.18
N ALA A 31 -13.22 -16.52 6.50
CA ALA A 31 -14.15 -17.08 7.46
C ALA A 31 -15.59 -16.55 7.24
N GLN A 32 -15.74 -15.25 7.01
CA GLN A 32 -17.04 -14.63 6.72
C GLN A 32 -17.64 -15.12 5.40
N LEU A 33 -16.83 -15.22 4.34
CA LEU A 33 -17.27 -15.74 3.04
C LEU A 33 -17.72 -17.19 3.14
N THR A 34 -16.96 -18.02 3.85
CA THR A 34 -17.30 -19.43 4.10
C THR A 34 -18.62 -19.54 4.87
N ALA A 35 -18.81 -18.73 5.92
CA ALA A 35 -20.05 -18.70 6.70
C ALA A 35 -21.26 -18.23 5.87
N ALA A 36 -21.03 -17.36 4.87
CA ALA A 36 -22.04 -16.91 3.92
C ALA A 36 -22.31 -17.91 2.77
N GLY A 37 -21.63 -19.07 2.74
CA GLY A 37 -21.76 -20.06 1.67
C GLY A 37 -21.11 -19.64 0.35
N SER A 38 -20.20 -18.66 0.37
CA SER A 38 -19.42 -18.25 -0.79
C SER A 38 -18.24 -19.20 -1.00
N ASN A 39 -17.96 -19.51 -2.26
CA ASN A 39 -16.79 -20.30 -2.66
C ASN A 39 -15.55 -19.43 -2.94
N ILE A 40 -15.64 -18.12 -2.74
CA ILE A 40 -14.51 -17.20 -2.91
C ILE A 40 -13.53 -17.41 -1.75
N GLN A 41 -12.24 -17.53 -2.08
CA GLN A 41 -11.15 -17.57 -1.13
C GLN A 41 -10.07 -16.56 -1.54
N PHE A 42 -9.64 -15.74 -0.60
CA PHE A 42 -8.52 -14.84 -0.77
C PHE A 42 -7.22 -15.56 -0.40
N GLU A 43 -6.25 -15.48 -1.30
CA GLU A 43 -4.86 -15.89 -1.06
C GLU A 43 -3.94 -14.68 -1.17
N VAL A 44 -2.83 -14.74 -0.44
CA VAL A 44 -1.82 -13.67 -0.39
C VAL A 44 -0.56 -14.12 -1.11
N ALA A 45 -0.13 -13.32 -2.08
CA ALA A 45 1.22 -13.39 -2.63
C ALA A 45 1.97 -12.12 -2.20
N SER A 46 3.11 -12.30 -1.55
CA SER A 46 3.87 -11.20 -0.97
C SER A 46 5.29 -11.09 -1.54
N ALA A 47 5.80 -9.86 -1.60
CA ALA A 47 7.20 -9.58 -1.92
C ALA A 47 7.71 -8.37 -1.11
N ASP A 48 9.00 -8.37 -0.83
CA ASP A 48 9.67 -7.31 -0.09
C ASP A 48 10.06 -6.15 -1.00
N THR A 49 9.68 -4.94 -0.61
CA THR A 49 10.03 -3.70 -1.33
C THR A 49 11.40 -3.15 -0.92
N GLU A 50 12.01 -3.70 0.14
CA GLU A 50 13.27 -3.25 0.75
C GLU A 50 13.21 -1.78 1.25
N GLY A 51 12.03 -1.16 1.23
CA GLY A 51 11.83 0.26 1.53
C GLY A 51 12.38 1.21 0.47
N THR A 52 12.56 0.76 -0.78
CA THR A 52 13.14 1.55 -1.87
C THR A 52 12.23 1.64 -3.10
N PRO A 53 12.34 2.69 -3.94
CA PRO A 53 11.58 2.78 -5.19
C PRO A 53 11.79 1.59 -6.14
N ASP A 54 13.04 1.18 -6.34
CA ASP A 54 13.39 0.07 -7.25
C ASP A 54 12.92 -1.27 -6.69
N GLY A 55 13.11 -1.49 -5.38
CA GLY A 55 12.60 -2.68 -4.69
C GLY A 55 11.08 -2.76 -4.76
N ALA A 56 10.37 -1.63 -4.62
CA ALA A 56 8.93 -1.56 -4.76
C ALA A 56 8.45 -1.94 -6.17
N ALA A 57 9.07 -1.42 -7.23
CA ALA A 57 8.75 -1.79 -8.60
C ALA A 57 8.92 -3.30 -8.83
N LYS A 58 10.04 -3.86 -8.36
CA LYS A 58 10.34 -5.29 -8.48
C LYS A 58 9.38 -6.15 -7.65
N ALA A 59 9.03 -5.72 -6.45
CA ALA A 59 8.09 -6.43 -5.56
C ALA A 59 6.69 -6.50 -6.18
N VAL A 60 6.17 -5.36 -6.65
CA VAL A 60 4.87 -5.30 -7.34
C VAL A 60 4.88 -6.19 -8.58
N GLN A 61 5.92 -6.10 -9.41
CA GLN A 61 6.07 -6.96 -10.58
C GLN A 61 6.08 -8.45 -10.20
N THR A 62 6.86 -8.83 -9.18
CA THR A 62 6.97 -10.22 -8.71
C THR A 62 5.62 -10.76 -8.27
N VAL A 63 4.88 -9.99 -7.48
CA VAL A 63 3.58 -10.39 -6.95
C VAL A 63 2.55 -10.53 -8.06
N VAL A 64 2.48 -9.56 -8.98
CA VAL A 64 1.56 -9.60 -10.13
C VAL A 64 1.87 -10.79 -11.04
N GLN A 65 3.15 -11.03 -11.36
CA GLN A 65 3.55 -12.12 -12.26
C GLN A 65 3.39 -13.51 -11.64
N SER A 66 3.63 -13.65 -10.33
CA SER A 66 3.54 -14.95 -9.65
C SER A 66 2.12 -15.37 -9.30
N SER A 67 1.23 -14.41 -9.05
CA SER A 67 -0.13 -14.68 -8.55
C SER A 67 -1.26 -14.23 -9.47
N GLY A 68 -0.97 -13.41 -10.49
CA GLY A 68 -1.99 -12.75 -11.31
C GLY A 68 -2.79 -11.69 -10.56
N ALA A 69 -2.31 -11.21 -9.41
CA ALA A 69 -3.02 -10.19 -8.63
C ALA A 69 -3.17 -8.88 -9.41
N GLN A 70 -4.40 -8.38 -9.52
CA GLN A 70 -4.70 -7.06 -10.10
C GLN A 70 -4.83 -5.94 -9.05
N VAL A 71 -4.81 -6.32 -7.76
CA VAL A 71 -4.84 -5.42 -6.62
C VAL A 71 -3.67 -5.75 -5.72
N VAL A 72 -2.87 -4.74 -5.39
CA VAL A 72 -1.70 -4.85 -4.52
C VAL A 72 -1.86 -3.91 -3.32
N VAL A 73 -1.71 -4.44 -2.11
CA VAL A 73 -1.68 -3.67 -0.87
C VAL A 73 -0.23 -3.30 -0.55
N GLY A 74 0.03 -2.00 -0.51
CA GLY A 74 1.36 -1.42 -0.62
C GLY A 74 1.73 -1.09 -2.07
N PRO A 75 2.84 -0.36 -2.32
CA PRO A 75 3.94 -0.09 -1.38
C PRO A 75 3.63 0.89 -0.23
N LEU A 76 4.49 0.91 0.79
CA LEU A 76 4.22 1.62 2.05
C LEU A 76 4.31 3.14 1.90
N THR A 77 5.45 3.67 1.46
CA THR A 77 5.74 5.10 1.40
C THR A 77 5.43 5.73 0.04
N THR A 78 5.31 7.07 0.00
CA THR A 78 5.15 7.82 -1.26
C THR A 78 6.28 7.55 -2.26
N ALA A 79 7.53 7.43 -1.80
CA ALA A 79 8.66 7.17 -2.69
C ALA A 79 8.58 5.77 -3.33
N GLU A 80 8.23 4.76 -2.54
CA GLU A 80 8.03 3.40 -3.04
C GLU A 80 6.85 3.31 -4.02
N VAL A 81 5.74 3.96 -3.70
CA VAL A 81 4.56 4.04 -4.59
C VAL A 81 4.92 4.66 -5.94
N LEU A 82 5.67 5.76 -5.94
CA LEU A 82 6.14 6.40 -7.18
C LEU A 82 7.10 5.51 -7.97
N GLY A 83 7.92 4.69 -7.29
CA GLY A 83 8.79 3.70 -7.95
C GLY A 83 8.00 2.61 -8.67
N ALA A 84 6.91 2.12 -8.06
CA ALA A 84 6.06 1.10 -8.67
C ALA A 84 5.03 1.64 -9.67
N LYS A 85 4.81 2.96 -9.72
CA LYS A 85 3.72 3.58 -10.48
C LYS A 85 3.72 3.24 -11.96
N GLN A 86 4.86 3.37 -12.64
CA GLN A 86 4.92 3.12 -14.09
C GLN A 86 4.46 1.69 -14.41
N TYR A 87 4.97 0.70 -13.67
CA TYR A 87 4.57 -0.69 -13.86
C TYR A 87 3.08 -0.90 -13.56
N ALA A 88 2.56 -0.26 -12.52
CA ALA A 88 1.14 -0.36 -12.18
C ALA A 88 0.23 0.23 -13.27
N ASP A 89 0.58 1.40 -13.80
CA ASP A 89 -0.17 2.06 -14.88
C ASP A 89 -0.14 1.23 -16.18
N GLU A 90 1.03 0.71 -16.57
CA GLU A 90 1.19 -0.09 -17.81
C GLU A 90 0.45 -1.43 -17.78
N ASN A 91 0.12 -1.93 -16.59
CA ASN A 91 -0.50 -3.25 -16.40
C ASN A 91 -1.89 -3.18 -15.74
N ASP A 92 -2.50 -1.99 -15.68
CA ASP A 92 -3.81 -1.73 -15.06
C ASP A 92 -3.94 -2.28 -13.63
N ILE A 93 -2.86 -2.17 -12.85
CA ILE A 93 -2.81 -2.65 -11.46
C ILE A 93 -3.28 -1.58 -10.51
N VAL A 94 -4.15 -1.96 -9.58
CA VAL A 94 -4.60 -1.11 -8.49
C VAL A 94 -3.63 -1.22 -7.32
N ILE A 95 -3.09 -0.09 -6.89
CA ILE A 95 -2.27 0.02 -5.68
C ILE A 95 -3.12 0.61 -4.55
N VAL A 96 -3.15 -0.07 -3.41
CA VAL A 96 -3.72 0.42 -2.16
C VAL A 96 -2.57 0.77 -1.21
N ALA A 97 -2.17 2.03 -1.21
CA ALA A 97 -1.02 2.53 -0.45
C ALA A 97 -1.41 2.88 0.99
N PRO A 98 -0.90 2.15 2.00
CA PRO A 98 -1.34 2.32 3.38
C PRO A 98 -0.74 3.53 4.09
N ALA A 99 0.45 4.03 3.67
CA ALA A 99 1.15 5.14 4.34
C ALA A 99 1.66 6.27 3.41
N SER A 100 1.24 6.30 2.15
CA SER A 100 1.62 7.38 1.24
C SER A 100 0.79 8.65 1.49
N SER A 101 1.41 9.69 2.05
CA SER A 101 0.78 10.98 2.39
C SER A 101 1.36 12.19 1.64
N GLY A 102 2.44 11.99 0.89
CA GLY A 102 3.16 13.07 0.22
C GLY A 102 2.42 13.61 -1.00
N VAL A 103 2.51 14.92 -1.22
CA VAL A 103 1.83 15.62 -2.34
C VAL A 103 2.24 15.08 -3.70
N ALA A 104 3.48 14.61 -3.84
CA ALA A 104 3.98 14.01 -5.09
C ALA A 104 3.18 12.77 -5.52
N GLY A 105 2.56 12.04 -4.57
CA GLY A 105 1.66 10.94 -4.86
C GLY A 105 0.22 11.36 -5.18
N ALA A 106 -0.09 12.66 -5.20
CA ALA A 106 -1.42 13.18 -5.51
C ALA A 106 -1.64 13.36 -7.02
N ILE A 107 -1.65 12.25 -7.75
CA ILE A 107 -1.76 12.24 -9.21
C ILE A 107 -3.23 11.99 -9.58
N ALA A 108 -3.77 12.80 -10.48
CA ALA A 108 -5.18 12.70 -10.85
C ALA A 108 -5.39 11.54 -11.83
N GLY A 109 -6.42 10.73 -11.57
CA GLY A 109 -6.85 9.67 -12.48
C GLY A 109 -5.92 8.44 -12.52
N ASP A 110 -5.07 8.26 -11.52
CA ASP A 110 -4.28 7.03 -11.39
C ASP A 110 -5.02 5.93 -10.61
N ASN A 111 -4.46 4.71 -10.67
CA ASN A 111 -5.00 3.54 -9.97
C ASN A 111 -4.44 3.41 -8.54
N ILE A 112 -4.08 4.53 -7.89
CA ILE A 112 -3.40 4.55 -6.60
C ILE A 112 -4.32 5.13 -5.52
N PHE A 113 -4.86 4.24 -4.69
CA PHE A 113 -5.72 4.58 -3.56
C PHE A 113 -4.89 4.73 -2.29
N ARG A 114 -4.97 5.89 -1.65
CA ARG A 114 -4.17 6.23 -0.46
C ARG A 114 -5.06 6.23 0.77
N LEU A 115 -4.69 5.43 1.77
CA LEU A 115 -5.53 5.19 2.95
C LEU A 115 -5.13 6.00 4.19
N MET A 116 -3.86 6.40 4.30
CA MET A 116 -3.38 7.15 5.48
C MET A 116 -4.02 8.54 5.56
N ASN A 117 -4.01 9.09 6.79
CA ASN A 117 -4.38 10.45 7.23
C ASN A 117 -4.36 11.52 6.13
N PRO A 118 -5.20 12.60 6.18
CA PRO A 118 -5.26 13.57 5.10
C PRO A 118 -3.84 14.05 4.75
N PRO A 119 -3.53 14.24 3.44
CA PRO A 119 -2.19 14.51 2.94
C PRO A 119 -1.41 15.52 3.79
N ASP A 120 -0.07 15.45 3.76
CA ASP A 120 0.79 16.26 4.64
C ASP A 120 0.48 17.77 4.60
N THR A 121 -0.10 18.26 3.50
CA THR A 121 -0.60 19.63 3.35
C THR A 121 -1.65 20.02 4.40
N PHE A 122 -2.54 19.10 4.77
CA PHE A 122 -3.54 19.32 5.80
C PHE A 122 -2.93 19.34 7.20
N GLY A 123 -1.97 18.43 7.46
CA GLY A 123 -1.18 18.44 8.69
C GLY A 123 -0.40 19.75 8.84
N GLY A 124 0.30 20.18 7.79
CA GLY A 124 1.02 21.45 7.75
C GLY A 124 0.11 22.66 7.98
N ALA A 125 -1.07 22.70 7.33
CA ALA A 125 -2.05 23.77 7.54
C ALA A 125 -2.58 23.79 8.98
N ALA A 126 -2.78 22.63 9.61
CA ALA A 126 -3.19 22.55 11.01
C ALA A 126 -2.10 23.08 11.94
N PHE A 127 -0.84 22.69 11.74
CA PHE A 127 0.29 23.20 12.54
C PHE A 127 0.47 24.72 12.40
N LEU A 128 0.30 25.27 11.18
CA LEU A 128 0.34 26.72 10.97
C LEU A 128 -0.74 27.45 11.76
N LYS A 129 -1.96 26.91 11.81
CA LYS A 129 -3.05 27.49 12.62
C LYS A 129 -2.76 27.43 14.12
N ILE A 130 -2.18 26.34 14.60
CA ILE A 130 -1.78 26.20 16.00
C ILE A 130 -0.67 27.20 16.35
N ALA A 131 0.38 27.29 15.52
CA ALA A 131 1.45 28.26 15.72
C ALA A 131 0.92 29.70 15.76
N ALA A 132 0.09 30.08 14.79
CA ALA A 132 -0.54 31.40 14.77
C ALA A 132 -1.41 31.70 16.02
N ALA A 133 -1.99 30.67 16.64
CA ALA A 133 -2.76 30.83 17.87
C ALA A 133 -1.90 30.94 19.14
N LEU A 134 -0.64 30.50 19.09
CA LEU A 134 0.29 30.49 20.23
C LEU A 134 1.22 31.73 20.28
N GLY A 135 1.29 32.52 19.20
CA GLY A 135 2.13 33.71 19.08
C GLY A 135 3.50 33.42 18.49
#